data_AF-A0A1Q9K2P9-F1
#
_entry.id   AF-A0A1Q9K2P9-F1
#
_cell.length_a   1.000
_cell.length_b   1.000
_cell.length_c   1.000
_cell.angle_alpha   90.00
_cell.angle_beta   90.00
_cell.angle_gamma   90.00
#
_symmetry.space_group_name_H-M   'P 1'
#
loop_
_entity.id
_entity.type
_entity.pdbx_description
1 polymer ?
#
loop_
_entity_poly.entity_id
_entity_poly.type
_entity_poly.pdbx_seq_one_letter_code
_entity_poly.pdbx_strand_id
1 'polypeptide(L)'
;MKKSEKTLLFIGTIVAIAFILIGIPKIGELLEPIIGFNIKMVLYIVILLAMYLVGRKRGNQYKKIDKQLDDLNRDLINNHRIDYYIIQNKRLYKEVDNKTYRTMFLINIATAYYHDGQYEKSNGVIEKIEDEYLNEGQMAAIYNQRFLNYVHLGQLDQAEAVYKEHQELFKKYEEDKKLKNHYVISKLTFALAKDKMDEAKVAKIREAFDEISIPQKSYEKAYTYRLLEGKLLLAEGKRQEGREALRSLSEAFIMPGMKKEIEQILSY
;
A
#
# COMPACT_ATOMS: atom_id res chain seq x y z
N MET A 1 26.37 7.71 8.98
CA MET A 1 27.22 7.72 10.18
C MET A 1 28.23 6.60 10.09
N LYS A 2 29.52 6.95 10.19
CA LYS A 2 30.63 6.01 10.25
C LYS A 2 30.55 5.19 11.55
N LYS A 3 31.14 3.99 11.57
CA LYS A 3 31.12 3.10 12.76
C LYS A 3 31.68 3.79 14.00
N SER A 4 32.72 4.61 13.84
CA SER A 4 33.32 5.42 14.90
C SER A 4 32.37 6.46 15.50
N GLU A 5 31.53 7.10 14.69
CA GLU A 5 30.55 8.09 15.16
C GLU A 5 29.43 7.44 15.98
N LYS A 6 28.99 6.23 15.59
CA LYS A 6 28.01 5.45 16.37
C LYS A 6 28.57 5.03 17.72
N THR A 7 29.83 4.59 17.77
CA THR A 7 30.51 4.21 19.01
C THR A 7 30.70 5.40 19.94
N LEU A 8 31.10 6.56 19.41
CA LEU A 8 31.29 7.78 20.22
C LEU A 8 29.96 8.28 20.80
N LEU A 9 28.89 8.26 20.00
CA LEU A 9 27.54 8.64 20.45
C LEU A 9 27.02 7.70 21.54
N PHE A 10 27.28 6.39 21.40
CA PHE A 10 26.89 5.37 22.37
C PHE A 10 27.62 5.56 23.71
N ILE A 11 28.95 5.74 23.68
CA ILE A 11 29.76 6.01 24.89
C ILE A 11 29.29 7.32 25.54
N GLY A 12 29.09 8.39 24.77
CA GLY A 12 28.59 9.67 25.30
C GLY A 12 27.20 9.54 25.94
N THR A 13 26.32 8.73 25.37
CA THR A 13 24.98 8.46 25.92
C THR A 13 25.07 7.69 27.23
N ILE A 14 25.94 6.66 27.32
CA ILE A 14 26.15 5.90 28.56
C ILE A 14 26.72 6.81 29.66
N VAL A 15 27.70 7.65 29.34
CA VAL A 15 28.29 8.60 30.31
C VAL A 15 27.25 9.61 30.79
N ALA A 16 26.41 10.13 29.88
CA ALA A 16 25.32 11.03 30.25
C ALA A 16 24.27 10.34 31.15
N ILE A 17 23.89 9.10 30.84
CA ILE A 17 22.97 8.31 31.67
C ILE A 17 23.59 8.04 33.05
N ALA A 18 24.86 7.66 33.12
CA ALA A 18 25.56 7.43 34.39
C ALA A 18 25.66 8.72 35.23
N PHE A 19 25.91 9.86 34.60
CA PHE A 19 25.92 11.15 35.29
C PHE A 19 24.53 11.51 35.83
N ILE A 20 23.47 11.26 35.06
CA ILE A 20 22.07 11.49 35.46
C ILE A 20 21.66 10.56 36.62
N LEU A 21 22.03 9.29 36.56
CA LEU A 21 21.62 8.28 37.54
C LEU A 21 22.48 8.24 38.81
N ILE A 22 23.74 8.70 38.75
CA ILE A 22 24.71 8.56 39.86
C ILE A 22 25.26 9.92 40.28
N GLY A 23 25.65 10.76 39.32
CA GLY A 23 26.25 12.07 39.58
C GLY A 23 25.26 13.07 40.17
N ILE A 24 24.12 13.25 39.52
CA ILE A 24 23.08 14.21 39.94
C ILE A 24 22.50 13.86 41.32
N PRO A 25 22.23 12.59 41.67
CA PRO A 25 21.80 12.23 43.03
C PRO A 25 22.81 12.60 44.11
N LYS A 26 24.11 12.34 43.91
CA LYS A 26 25.17 12.68 44.87
C LYS A 26 25.37 14.17 45.04
N ILE A 27 25.33 14.93 43.95
CA ILE A 27 25.41 16.39 43.97
C ILE A 27 24.14 16.98 44.60
N GLY A 28 22.99 16.37 44.32
CA GLY A 28 21.70 16.72 44.89
C GLY A 28 21.68 16.60 46.40
N GLU A 29 22.15 15.48 46.95
CA GLU A 29 22.26 15.26 48.41
C GLU A 29 23.17 16.30 49.09
N LEU A 30 24.21 16.78 48.40
CA LEU A 30 25.13 17.79 48.93
C LEU A 30 24.52 19.20 48.93
N LEU A 31 23.69 19.52 47.94
CA LEU A 31 23.13 20.86 47.75
C LEU A 31 21.74 21.03 48.35
N GLU A 32 20.95 19.96 48.50
CA GLU A 32 19.57 19.96 49.03
C GLU A 32 19.41 20.73 50.37
N PRO A 33 20.36 20.66 51.34
CA PRO A 33 20.31 21.48 52.56
C PRO A 33 20.50 22.98 52.33
N ILE A 34 21.16 23.38 51.23
CA ILE A 34 21.52 24.76 50.90
C ILE A 34 20.40 25.43 50.09
N ILE A 35 19.84 24.72 49.11
CA ILE A 35 18.82 25.25 48.19
C ILE A 35 17.38 24.94 48.65
N GLY A 36 17.20 24.04 49.61
CA GLY A 36 15.90 23.79 50.26
C GLY A 36 14.88 23.00 49.42
N PHE A 37 15.29 22.38 48.30
CA PHE A 37 14.43 21.52 47.50
C PHE A 37 15.17 20.30 46.92
N ASN A 38 14.42 19.21 46.71
CA ASN A 38 14.95 17.94 46.24
C ASN A 38 15.30 17.97 44.74
N ILE A 39 16.60 18.00 44.43
CA ILE A 39 17.10 18.01 43.05
C ILE A 39 16.65 16.79 42.24
N LYS A 40 16.47 15.62 42.87
CA LYS A 40 16.02 14.40 42.17
C LYS A 40 14.58 14.57 41.67
N MET A 41 13.73 15.23 42.46
CA MET A 41 12.34 15.54 42.07
C MET A 41 12.29 16.53 40.89
N VAL A 42 13.12 17.58 40.92
CA VAL A 42 13.23 18.56 39.82
C VAL A 42 13.69 17.88 38.53
N LEU A 43 14.71 17.01 38.61
CA LEU A 43 15.21 16.27 37.46
C LEU A 43 14.13 15.34 36.88
N TYR A 44 13.39 14.63 37.73
CA TYR A 44 12.30 13.77 37.31
C TYR A 44 11.21 14.54 36.55
N ILE A 45 10.82 15.72 37.07
CA ILE A 45 9.85 16.61 36.41
C ILE A 45 10.38 17.09 35.05
N VAL A 46 11.66 17.45 34.95
CA VAL A 46 12.29 17.87 33.69
C VAL A 46 12.32 16.74 32.66
N ILE A 47 12.63 15.51 33.07
CA ILE A 47 12.62 14.33 32.19
C ILE A 47 11.19 14.04 31.69
N LEU A 48 10.19 14.07 32.58
CA LEU A 48 8.79 13.87 32.19
C LEU A 48 8.30 14.97 31.25
N LEU A 49 8.66 16.23 31.49
CA LEU A 49 8.35 17.35 30.59
C LEU A 49 9.03 17.17 29.23
N ALA A 50 10.31 16.77 29.20
CA ALA A 50 11.01 16.50 27.95
C ALA A 50 10.36 15.35 27.17
N MET A 51 10.00 14.24 27.84
CA MET A 51 9.25 13.14 27.23
C MET A 51 7.90 13.60 26.68
N TYR A 52 7.14 14.38 27.45
CA TYR A 52 5.86 14.93 27.03
C TYR A 52 6.00 15.85 25.81
N LEU A 53 6.97 16.77 25.82
CA LEU A 53 7.24 17.69 24.71
C LEU A 53 7.70 16.95 23.44
N VAL A 54 8.59 15.97 23.58
CA VAL A 54 9.02 15.11 22.46
C VAL A 54 7.84 14.31 21.92
N GLY A 55 7.03 13.71 22.79
CA GLY A 55 5.81 12.98 22.41
C GLY A 55 4.81 13.88 21.68
N ARG A 56 4.53 15.07 22.21
CA ARG A 56 3.65 16.08 21.61
C ARG A 56 4.17 16.56 20.25
N LYS A 57 5.47 16.83 20.13
CA LYS A 57 6.11 17.24 18.86
C LYS A 57 5.98 16.14 17.81
N ARG A 58 6.27 14.88 18.16
CA ARG A 58 6.08 13.72 17.28
C ARG A 58 4.63 13.54 16.87
N GLY A 59 3.69 13.64 17.81
CA GLY A 59 2.25 13.57 17.52
C GLY A 59 1.80 14.66 16.54
N ASN A 60 2.28 15.89 16.70
CA ASN A 60 1.98 16.98 15.76
C ASN A 60 2.58 16.76 14.37
N GLN A 61 3.77 16.15 14.29
CA GLN A 61 4.39 15.77 13.01
C GLN A 61 3.53 14.73 12.28
N TYR A 62 3.07 13.68 12.96
CA TYR A 62 2.21 12.65 12.36
C TYR A 62 0.86 13.21 11.90
N LYS A 63 0.23 14.08 12.69
CA LYS A 63 -0.99 14.80 12.24
C LYS A 63 -0.78 15.61 10.96
N LYS A 64 0.40 16.22 10.80
CA LYS A 64 0.73 16.96 9.57
C LYS A 64 0.88 16.01 8.38
N ILE A 65 1.51 14.85 8.59
CA ILE A 65 1.67 13.80 7.57
C ILE A 65 0.31 13.25 7.15
N ASP A 66 -0.58 12.94 8.11
CA ASP A 66 -1.92 12.45 7.83
C ASP A 66 -2.70 13.46 6.96
N LYS A 67 -2.65 14.75 7.32
CA LYS A 67 -3.26 15.79 6.51
C LYS A 67 -2.67 15.86 5.09
N GLN A 68 -1.34 15.76 4.96
CA GLN A 68 -0.69 15.74 3.65
C GLN A 68 -1.14 14.54 2.82
N LEU A 69 -1.30 13.36 3.43
CA LEU A 69 -1.83 12.17 2.77
C LEU A 69 -3.28 12.35 2.31
N ASP A 70 -4.13 12.92 3.14
CA ASP A 70 -5.53 13.21 2.78
C ASP A 70 -5.60 14.17 1.58
N ASP A 71 -4.78 15.22 1.58
CA ASP A 71 -4.68 16.17 0.47
C ASP A 71 -4.16 15.50 -0.80
N LEU A 72 -3.16 14.61 -0.68
CA LEU A 72 -2.63 13.84 -1.81
C LEU A 72 -3.65 12.85 -2.39
N ASN A 73 -4.38 12.13 -1.52
CA ASN A 73 -5.41 11.19 -1.94
C ASN A 73 -6.55 11.93 -2.64
N ARG A 74 -6.97 13.08 -2.11
CA ARG A 74 -7.98 13.94 -2.74
C ARG A 74 -7.53 14.44 -4.11
N ASP A 75 -6.28 14.86 -4.22
CA ASP A 75 -5.71 15.33 -5.49
C ASP A 75 -5.58 14.20 -6.52
N LEU A 76 -5.22 12.98 -6.09
CA LEU A 76 -5.24 11.80 -6.96
C LEU A 76 -6.66 11.48 -7.46
N ILE A 77 -7.66 11.52 -6.57
CA ILE A 77 -9.05 11.22 -6.90
C ILE A 77 -9.68 12.31 -7.79
N ASN A 78 -9.37 13.59 -7.56
CA ASN A 78 -10.03 14.69 -8.27
C ASN A 78 -9.28 15.15 -9.53
N ASN A 79 -7.95 15.09 -9.51
CA ASN A 79 -7.09 15.65 -10.55
C ASN A 79 -6.21 14.60 -11.23
N HIS A 80 -6.24 13.35 -10.78
CA HIS A 80 -5.62 12.19 -11.44
C HIS A 80 -4.11 12.33 -11.67
N ARG A 81 -3.42 13.07 -10.80
CA ARG A 81 -1.98 13.36 -10.92
C ARG A 81 -1.14 12.23 -10.33
N ILE A 82 -1.13 11.07 -10.99
CA ILE A 82 -0.43 9.86 -10.52
C ILE A 82 1.08 10.12 -10.30
N ASP A 83 1.75 10.81 -11.22
CA ASP A 83 3.19 11.13 -11.09
C ASP A 83 3.48 11.98 -9.87
N TYR A 84 2.66 13.02 -9.64
CA TYR A 84 2.77 13.88 -8.47
C TYR A 84 2.56 13.07 -7.18
N TYR A 85 1.55 12.20 -7.16
CA TYR A 85 1.26 11.31 -6.04
C TYR A 85 2.45 10.39 -5.70
N ILE A 86 3.08 9.79 -6.72
CA ILE A 86 4.27 8.95 -6.56
C ILE A 86 5.45 9.77 -6.00
N ILE A 87 5.71 10.95 -6.56
CA ILE A 87 6.82 11.82 -6.13
C ILE A 87 6.65 12.22 -4.66
N GLN A 88 5.43 12.60 -4.26
CA GLN A 88 5.16 13.06 -2.91
C GLN A 88 5.22 11.91 -1.89
N ASN A 89 4.69 10.73 -2.20
CA ASN A 89 4.85 9.57 -1.31
C ASN A 89 6.33 9.17 -1.17
N LYS A 90 7.13 9.24 -2.24
CA LYS A 90 8.59 9.00 -2.16
C LYS A 90 9.30 10.03 -1.29
N ARG A 91 8.87 11.29 -1.32
CA ARG A 91 9.40 12.35 -0.46
C ARG A 91 9.06 12.05 1.01
N LEU A 92 7.79 11.78 1.31
CA LEU A 92 7.32 11.48 2.67
C LEU A 92 7.99 10.22 3.25
N TYR A 93 8.20 9.19 2.44
CA TYR A 93 8.97 7.99 2.82
C TYR A 93 10.36 8.33 3.36
N LYS A 94 11.05 9.32 2.77
CA LYS A 94 12.38 9.77 3.20
C LYS A 94 12.33 10.66 4.44
N GLU A 95 11.24 11.39 4.66
CA GLU A 95 11.08 12.36 5.76
C GLU A 95 10.65 11.72 7.09
N VAL A 96 10.11 10.50 7.04
CA VAL A 96 9.55 9.81 8.22
C VAL A 96 10.42 8.64 8.61
N ASP A 97 10.70 8.46 9.91
CA ASP A 97 11.44 7.32 10.46
C ASP A 97 10.55 6.17 10.94
N ASN A 98 9.26 6.43 11.13
CA ASN A 98 8.30 5.42 11.53
C ASN A 98 8.09 4.37 10.43
N LYS A 99 8.36 3.11 10.75
CA LYS A 99 8.27 1.97 9.82
C LYS A 99 6.86 1.73 9.28
N THR A 100 5.82 1.85 10.10
CA THR A 100 4.42 1.73 9.67
C THR A 100 4.06 2.78 8.62
N TYR A 101 4.44 4.05 8.84
CA TYR A 101 4.24 5.10 7.83
C TYR A 101 5.04 4.83 6.56
N ARG A 102 6.30 4.39 6.68
CA ARG A 102 7.11 4.01 5.52
C ARG A 102 6.45 2.90 4.71
N THR A 103 5.95 1.85 5.36
CA THR A 103 5.20 0.76 4.73
C THR A 103 3.95 1.28 4.01
N MET A 104 3.16 2.14 4.65
CA MET A 104 2.00 2.76 4.00
C MET A 104 2.38 3.58 2.75
N PHE A 105 3.46 4.35 2.77
CA PHE A 105 3.91 5.07 1.58
C PHE A 105 4.35 4.13 0.46
N LEU A 106 4.99 3.00 0.79
CA LEU A 106 5.35 1.98 -0.22
C LEU A 106 4.11 1.35 -0.84
N ILE A 107 3.09 1.01 -0.04
CA ILE A 107 1.78 0.53 -0.53
C ILE A 107 1.21 1.54 -1.54
N ASN A 108 1.11 2.81 -1.14
CA ASN A 108 0.58 3.88 -1.99
C ASN A 108 1.37 4.03 -3.30
N ILE A 109 2.70 3.97 -3.25
CA ILE A 109 3.55 4.05 -4.45
C ILE A 109 3.33 2.84 -5.36
N ALA A 110 3.26 1.62 -4.80
CA ALA A 110 3.02 0.42 -5.58
C ALA A 110 1.67 0.52 -6.30
N THR A 111 0.60 0.87 -5.57
CA THR A 111 -0.75 1.03 -6.13
C THR A 111 -0.80 2.11 -7.21
N ALA A 112 -0.10 3.23 -7.02
CA ALA A 112 0.00 4.25 -8.06
C ALA A 112 0.71 3.76 -9.33
N TYR A 113 1.79 2.97 -9.19
CA TYR A 113 2.44 2.33 -10.34
C TYR A 113 1.52 1.33 -11.05
N TYR A 114 0.72 0.56 -10.31
CA TYR A 114 -0.29 -0.33 -10.88
C TYR A 114 -1.31 0.45 -11.73
N HIS A 115 -1.83 1.57 -11.22
CA HIS A 115 -2.81 2.39 -11.97
C HIS A 115 -2.22 3.05 -13.22
N ASP A 116 -0.92 3.32 -13.26
CA ASP A 116 -0.22 3.81 -14.45
C ASP A 116 0.23 2.69 -15.42
N GLY A 117 0.00 1.43 -15.05
CA GLY A 117 0.36 0.24 -15.86
C GLY A 117 1.84 -0.11 -15.79
N GLN A 118 2.57 0.43 -14.82
CA GLN A 118 3.99 0.13 -14.58
C GLN A 118 4.12 -1.05 -13.61
N TYR A 119 3.63 -2.23 -14.02
CA TYR A 119 3.46 -3.40 -13.16
C TYR A 119 4.79 -3.94 -12.59
N GLU A 120 5.89 -3.90 -13.34
CA GLU A 120 7.21 -4.30 -12.85
C GLU A 120 7.72 -3.35 -11.77
N LYS A 121 7.50 -2.03 -11.93
CA LYS A 121 7.88 -1.06 -10.90
C LYS A 121 7.02 -1.21 -9.65
N SER A 122 5.74 -1.52 -9.82
CA SER A 122 4.84 -1.87 -8.72
C SER A 122 5.39 -3.08 -7.94
N ASN A 123 5.74 -4.17 -8.62
CA ASN A 123 6.35 -5.35 -7.98
C ASN A 123 7.67 -5.02 -7.25
N GLY A 124 8.56 -4.26 -7.88
CA GLY A 124 9.82 -3.85 -7.24
C GLY A 124 9.65 -2.89 -6.04
N VAL A 125 8.47 -2.30 -5.85
CA VAL A 125 8.11 -1.56 -4.63
C VAL A 125 7.52 -2.50 -3.58
N ILE A 126 6.66 -3.43 -3.99
CA ILE A 126 6.07 -4.45 -3.11
C ILE A 126 7.17 -5.28 -2.43
N GLU A 127 8.23 -5.66 -3.14
CA GLU A 127 9.37 -6.41 -2.59
C GLU A 127 10.12 -5.70 -1.45
N LYS A 128 9.91 -4.38 -1.28
CA LYS A 128 10.53 -3.58 -0.21
C LYS A 128 9.64 -3.48 1.04
N ILE A 129 8.43 -4.03 0.98
CA ILE A 129 7.48 -4.00 2.09
C ILE A 129 7.83 -5.14 3.04
N GLU A 130 7.99 -4.80 4.32
CA GLU A 130 8.24 -5.75 5.40
C GLU A 130 6.91 -6.15 6.06
N ASP A 131 6.53 -7.43 5.95
CA ASP A 131 5.23 -7.98 6.41
C ASP A 131 4.89 -7.68 7.86
N GLU A 132 5.89 -7.60 8.75
CA GLU A 132 5.69 -7.33 10.17
C GLU A 132 5.02 -5.97 10.46
N TYR A 133 4.98 -5.06 9.48
CA TYR A 133 4.29 -3.76 9.58
C TYR A 133 2.94 -3.73 8.87
N LEU A 134 2.47 -4.87 8.34
CA LEU A 134 1.19 -5.00 7.69
C LEU A 134 0.17 -5.63 8.65
N ASN A 135 -1.05 -5.10 8.63
CA ASN A 135 -2.18 -5.87 9.10
C ASN A 135 -2.64 -6.86 8.01
N GLU A 136 -3.47 -7.82 8.39
CA GLU A 136 -3.94 -8.88 7.49
C GLU A 136 -4.62 -8.36 6.21
N GLY A 137 -5.43 -7.30 6.32
CA GLY A 137 -6.07 -6.69 5.15
C GLY A 137 -5.09 -6.00 4.21
N GLN A 138 -4.03 -5.40 4.76
CA GLN A 138 -2.96 -4.82 3.95
C GLN A 138 -2.12 -5.90 3.27
N MET A 139 -1.83 -7.01 3.96
CA MET A 139 -1.18 -8.18 3.35
C MET A 139 -2.01 -8.69 2.17
N ALA A 140 -3.31 -8.90 2.39
CA ALA A 140 -4.20 -9.42 1.36
C ALA A 140 -4.24 -8.49 0.13
N ALA A 141 -4.36 -7.17 0.35
CA ALA A 141 -4.38 -6.20 -0.73
C ALA A 141 -3.08 -6.19 -1.53
N ILE A 142 -1.92 -6.21 -0.87
CA ILE A 142 -0.61 -6.20 -1.53
C ILE A 142 -0.34 -7.50 -2.28
N TYR A 143 -0.68 -8.65 -1.71
CA TYR A 143 -0.54 -9.94 -2.39
C TYR A 143 -1.49 -10.08 -3.58
N ASN A 144 -2.72 -9.59 -3.47
CA ASN A 144 -3.64 -9.52 -4.60
C ASN A 144 -3.13 -8.56 -5.69
N GLN A 145 -2.52 -7.43 -5.32
CA GLN A 145 -1.93 -6.53 -6.29
C GLN A 145 -0.71 -7.15 -6.98
N ARG A 146 0.17 -7.83 -6.24
CA ARG A 146 1.33 -8.55 -6.83
C ARG A 146 0.87 -9.65 -7.78
N PHE A 147 -0.13 -10.42 -7.36
CA PHE A 147 -0.81 -11.41 -8.20
C PHE A 147 -1.29 -10.79 -9.51
N LEU A 148 -2.08 -9.72 -9.45
CA LEU A 148 -2.59 -9.03 -10.63
C LEU A 148 -1.50 -8.41 -11.50
N ASN A 149 -0.42 -7.86 -10.91
CA ASN A 149 0.73 -7.38 -11.68
C ASN A 149 1.27 -8.50 -12.57
N TYR A 150 1.46 -9.70 -12.01
CA TYR A 150 1.92 -10.85 -12.79
C TYR A 150 0.92 -11.28 -13.87
N VAL A 151 -0.39 -11.23 -13.58
CA VAL A 151 -1.43 -11.51 -14.59
C VAL A 151 -1.33 -10.55 -15.77
N HIS A 152 -1.25 -9.24 -15.52
CA HIS A 152 -1.18 -8.22 -16.58
C HIS A 152 0.12 -8.28 -17.38
N LEU A 153 1.20 -8.76 -16.75
CA LEU A 153 2.48 -9.02 -17.43
C LEU A 153 2.49 -10.33 -18.22
N GLY A 154 1.41 -11.14 -18.18
CA GLY A 154 1.38 -12.47 -18.79
C GLY A 154 2.25 -13.51 -18.06
N GLN A 155 2.75 -13.18 -16.87
CA GLN A 155 3.61 -14.00 -16.02
C GLN A 155 2.76 -14.95 -15.16
N LEU A 156 2.02 -15.85 -15.83
CA LEU A 156 0.95 -16.63 -15.20
C LEU A 156 1.48 -17.64 -14.16
N ASP A 157 2.68 -18.19 -14.35
CA ASP A 157 3.29 -19.11 -13.38
C ASP A 157 3.63 -18.39 -12.07
N GLN A 158 4.16 -17.16 -12.15
CA GLN A 158 4.41 -16.32 -10.96
C GLN A 158 3.10 -15.90 -10.29
N ALA A 159 2.07 -15.57 -11.06
CA ALA A 159 0.75 -15.28 -10.52
C ALA A 159 0.20 -16.51 -9.75
N GLU A 160 0.27 -17.69 -10.34
CA GLU A 160 -0.18 -18.92 -9.70
C GLU A 160 0.61 -19.24 -8.42
N ALA A 161 1.93 -18.99 -8.42
CA ALA A 161 2.77 -19.14 -7.24
C ALA A 161 2.33 -18.24 -6.08
N VAL A 162 2.08 -16.94 -6.34
CA VAL A 162 1.60 -15.99 -5.32
C VAL A 162 0.24 -16.42 -4.76
N TYR A 163 -0.68 -16.84 -5.62
CA TYR A 163 -2.00 -17.31 -5.17
C TYR A 163 -1.89 -18.56 -4.29
N LYS A 164 -1.01 -19.51 -4.64
CA LYS A 164 -0.77 -20.73 -3.85
C LYS A 164 -0.11 -20.43 -2.51
N GLU A 165 0.90 -19.58 -2.50
CA GLU A 165 1.63 -19.19 -1.29
C GLU A 165 0.71 -18.55 -0.24
N HIS A 166 -0.28 -17.76 -0.69
CA HIS A 166 -1.21 -17.05 0.18
C HIS A 166 -2.66 -17.55 0.08
N GLN A 167 -2.86 -18.82 -0.31
CA GLN A 167 -4.18 -19.36 -0.67
C GLN A 167 -5.24 -19.16 0.41
N GLU A 168 -4.90 -19.37 1.68
CA GLU A 168 -5.84 -19.23 2.79
C GLU A 168 -6.29 -17.77 2.97
N LEU A 169 -5.39 -16.81 2.72
CA LEU A 169 -5.71 -15.40 2.73
C LEU A 169 -6.63 -15.03 1.56
N PHE A 170 -6.35 -15.51 0.35
CA PHE A 170 -7.21 -15.28 -0.81
C PHE A 170 -8.62 -15.84 -0.60
N LYS A 171 -8.74 -17.10 -0.15
CA LYS A 171 -10.05 -17.72 0.15
C LYS A 171 -10.85 -16.90 1.16
N LYS A 172 -10.21 -16.46 2.23
CA LYS A 172 -10.85 -15.63 3.25
C LYS A 172 -11.46 -14.35 2.64
N TYR A 173 -10.75 -13.69 1.74
CA TYR A 173 -11.21 -12.46 1.11
C TYR A 173 -12.16 -12.68 -0.08
N GLU A 174 -12.15 -13.86 -0.70
CA GLU A 174 -13.19 -14.31 -1.66
C GLU A 174 -14.56 -14.48 -0.99
N GLU A 175 -14.59 -14.69 0.32
CA GLU A 175 -15.81 -14.82 1.12
C GLU A 175 -16.14 -13.55 1.93
N ASP A 176 -15.30 -12.52 1.84
CA ASP A 176 -15.47 -11.28 2.62
C ASP A 176 -16.67 -10.46 2.15
N LYS A 177 -17.48 -9.98 3.11
CA LYS A 177 -18.72 -9.25 2.83
C LYS A 177 -18.54 -7.96 2.00
N LYS A 178 -17.37 -7.33 2.06
CA LYS A 178 -17.09 -6.04 1.40
C LYS A 178 -16.14 -6.18 0.21
N LEU A 179 -15.23 -7.14 0.28
CA LEU A 179 -14.13 -7.29 -0.67
C LEU A 179 -14.25 -8.51 -1.57
N LYS A 180 -15.21 -9.43 -1.33
CA LYS A 180 -15.46 -10.62 -2.18
C LYS A 180 -15.33 -10.33 -3.66
N ASN A 181 -16.06 -9.35 -4.18
CA ASN A 181 -16.07 -9.06 -5.61
C ASN A 181 -14.68 -8.69 -6.15
N HIS A 182 -13.84 -7.98 -5.38
CA HIS A 182 -12.50 -7.64 -5.83
C HIS A 182 -11.62 -8.87 -6.02
N TYR A 183 -11.70 -9.83 -5.10
CA TYR A 183 -10.89 -11.05 -5.14
C TYR A 183 -11.44 -12.04 -6.16
N VAL A 184 -12.76 -12.20 -6.25
CA VAL A 184 -13.40 -13.02 -7.29
C VAL A 184 -13.06 -12.49 -8.68
N ILE A 185 -13.17 -11.18 -8.93
CA ILE A 185 -12.78 -10.58 -10.23
C ILE A 185 -11.28 -10.83 -10.51
N SER A 186 -10.41 -10.72 -9.50
CA SER A 186 -8.98 -10.97 -9.68
C SER A 186 -8.72 -12.42 -10.11
N LYS A 187 -9.38 -13.38 -9.46
CA LYS A 187 -9.32 -14.80 -9.78
C LYS A 187 -9.85 -15.11 -11.18
N LEU A 188 -11.00 -14.54 -11.56
CA LEU A 188 -11.56 -14.73 -12.89
C LEU A 188 -10.69 -14.09 -13.97
N THR A 189 -10.05 -12.95 -13.68
CA THR A 189 -9.09 -12.31 -14.60
C THR A 189 -7.90 -13.22 -14.88
N PHE A 190 -7.34 -13.86 -13.84
CA PHE A 190 -6.28 -14.86 -14.00
C PHE A 190 -6.75 -16.10 -14.77
N ALA A 191 -7.91 -16.66 -14.42
CA ALA A 191 -8.47 -17.81 -15.12
C ALA A 191 -8.66 -17.54 -16.62
N LEU A 192 -9.21 -16.36 -16.96
CA LEU A 192 -9.37 -15.95 -18.34
C LEU A 192 -8.01 -15.79 -19.04
N ALA A 193 -7.02 -15.17 -18.37
CA ALA A 193 -5.69 -15.02 -18.96
C ALA A 193 -5.04 -16.37 -19.29
N LYS A 194 -5.26 -17.39 -18.44
CA LYS A 194 -4.75 -18.76 -18.62
C LYS A 194 -5.49 -19.56 -19.69
N ASP A 195 -6.82 -19.43 -19.74
CA ASP A 195 -7.69 -20.34 -20.47
C ASP A 195 -8.50 -19.65 -21.59
N LYS A 196 -8.12 -18.44 -22.03
CA LYS A 196 -8.85 -17.64 -23.05
C LYS A 196 -9.17 -18.33 -24.38
N MET A 197 -8.49 -19.44 -24.70
CA MET A 197 -8.72 -20.21 -25.94
C MET A 197 -9.57 -21.48 -25.73
N ASP A 198 -9.90 -21.81 -24.47
CA ASP A 198 -10.68 -22.99 -24.10
C ASP A 198 -12.13 -22.58 -23.85
N GLU A 199 -12.99 -22.78 -24.86
CA GLU A 199 -14.40 -22.34 -24.85
C GLU A 199 -15.17 -22.85 -23.63
N ALA A 200 -14.93 -24.11 -23.22
CA ALA A 200 -15.63 -24.72 -22.09
C ALA A 200 -15.23 -24.07 -20.77
N LYS A 201 -13.96 -23.66 -20.63
CA LYS A 201 -13.50 -22.91 -19.45
C LYS A 201 -13.95 -21.46 -19.48
N VAL A 202 -13.95 -20.82 -20.64
CA VAL A 202 -14.48 -19.45 -20.81
C VAL A 202 -15.96 -19.39 -20.39
N ALA A 203 -16.77 -20.38 -20.78
CA ALA A 203 -18.17 -20.48 -20.36
C ALA A 203 -18.33 -20.56 -18.84
N LYS A 204 -17.49 -21.36 -18.15
CA LYS A 204 -17.50 -21.42 -16.67
C LYS A 204 -17.09 -20.10 -16.02
N ILE A 205 -16.15 -19.38 -16.62
CA ILE A 205 -15.74 -18.06 -16.13
C ILE A 205 -16.88 -17.07 -16.31
N ARG A 206 -17.62 -17.13 -17.43
CA ARG A 206 -18.83 -16.32 -17.67
C ARG A 206 -19.90 -16.58 -16.61
N GLU A 207 -20.25 -17.84 -16.37
CA GLU A 207 -21.24 -18.19 -15.33
C GLU A 207 -20.85 -17.60 -13.96
N ALA A 208 -19.59 -17.78 -13.55
CA ALA A 208 -19.10 -17.22 -12.30
C ALA A 208 -19.06 -15.68 -12.30
N PHE A 209 -18.85 -15.05 -13.46
CA PHE A 209 -18.87 -13.59 -13.61
C PHE A 209 -20.29 -13.02 -13.46
N ASP A 210 -21.29 -13.70 -14.00
CA ASP A 210 -22.70 -13.28 -13.97
C ASP A 210 -23.30 -13.39 -12.55
N GLU A 211 -22.76 -14.27 -11.70
CA GLU A 211 -23.13 -14.35 -10.27
C GLU A 211 -22.62 -13.16 -9.43
N ILE A 212 -21.70 -12.34 -9.96
CA ILE A 212 -21.15 -11.20 -9.24
C ILE A 212 -22.18 -10.06 -9.18
N SER A 213 -22.74 -9.82 -8.01
CA SER A 213 -23.58 -8.65 -7.77
C SER A 213 -22.73 -7.41 -7.51
N ILE A 214 -22.69 -6.45 -8.46
CA ILE A 214 -22.01 -5.16 -8.26
C ILE A 214 -23.01 -4.05 -7.95
N PRO A 215 -22.81 -3.28 -6.87
CA PRO A 215 -23.57 -2.06 -6.63
C PRO A 215 -23.29 -1.03 -7.74
N GLN A 216 -24.33 -0.63 -8.49
CA GLN A 216 -24.27 0.31 -9.62
C GLN A 216 -23.57 1.67 -9.34
N LYS A 217 -23.32 2.03 -8.07
CA LYS A 217 -22.86 3.37 -7.66
C LYS A 217 -21.34 3.54 -7.49
N SER A 218 -20.53 2.53 -7.76
CA SER A 218 -19.07 2.66 -7.65
C SER A 218 -18.42 2.59 -9.02
N TYR A 219 -18.10 3.75 -9.58
CA TYR A 219 -17.39 3.88 -10.85
C TYR A 219 -16.12 3.01 -10.85
N GLU A 220 -15.22 3.15 -9.87
CA GLU A 220 -14.00 2.33 -9.72
C GLU A 220 -14.24 0.81 -9.68
N LYS A 221 -15.25 0.32 -8.95
CA LYS A 221 -15.59 -1.11 -8.89
C LYS A 221 -16.22 -1.62 -10.18
N ALA A 222 -16.83 -0.74 -10.96
CA ALA A 222 -17.37 -1.09 -12.27
C ALA A 222 -16.26 -1.25 -13.33
N TYR A 223 -15.05 -0.68 -13.16
CA TYR A 223 -14.03 -0.73 -14.22
C TYR A 223 -13.34 -2.07 -14.36
N THR A 224 -12.77 -2.64 -13.29
CA THR A 224 -12.13 -3.97 -13.40
C THR A 224 -13.13 -5.03 -13.83
N TYR A 225 -14.39 -4.89 -13.41
CA TYR A 225 -15.50 -5.70 -13.89
C TYR A 225 -15.76 -5.51 -15.39
N ARG A 226 -15.94 -4.28 -15.88
CA ARG A 226 -16.17 -3.99 -17.31
C ARG A 226 -14.98 -4.37 -18.20
N LEU A 227 -13.75 -4.25 -17.69
CA LEU A 227 -12.57 -4.72 -18.40
C LEU A 227 -12.60 -6.24 -18.55
N LEU A 228 -12.92 -6.96 -17.48
CA LEU A 228 -13.11 -8.41 -17.54
C LEU A 228 -14.27 -8.80 -18.45
N GLU A 229 -15.40 -8.08 -18.41
CA GLU A 229 -16.55 -8.28 -19.29
C GLU A 229 -16.16 -8.15 -20.76
N GLY A 230 -15.47 -7.06 -21.13
CA GLY A 230 -14.99 -6.84 -22.48
C GLY A 230 -14.03 -7.94 -22.95
N LYS A 231 -13.09 -8.36 -22.08
CA LYS A 231 -12.18 -9.48 -22.38
C LYS A 231 -12.93 -10.82 -22.52
N LEU A 232 -13.96 -11.07 -21.72
CA LEU A 232 -14.80 -12.26 -21.83
C LEU A 232 -15.57 -12.28 -23.15
N LEU A 233 -16.19 -11.17 -23.55
CA LEU A 233 -16.87 -11.06 -24.84
C LEU A 233 -15.92 -11.37 -26.01
N LEU A 234 -14.68 -10.89 -25.94
CA LEU A 234 -13.66 -11.22 -26.96
C LEU A 234 -13.32 -12.72 -26.96
N ALA A 235 -13.16 -13.33 -25.78
CA ALA A 235 -12.88 -14.76 -25.64
C ALA A 235 -14.05 -15.67 -26.09
N GLU A 236 -15.28 -15.18 -25.98
CA GLU A 236 -16.51 -15.83 -26.47
C GLU A 236 -16.72 -15.67 -27.98
N GLY A 237 -15.79 -15.02 -28.70
CA GLY A 237 -15.92 -14.76 -30.12
C GLY A 237 -16.86 -13.60 -30.48
N LYS A 238 -17.47 -12.92 -29.51
CA LYS A 238 -18.31 -11.72 -29.68
C LYS A 238 -17.44 -10.48 -29.89
N ARG A 239 -16.62 -10.50 -30.95
CA ARG A 239 -15.55 -9.53 -31.18
C ARG A 239 -16.03 -8.08 -31.25
N GLN A 240 -17.16 -7.82 -31.91
CA GLN A 240 -17.70 -6.47 -32.04
C GLN A 240 -18.15 -5.92 -30.69
N GLU A 241 -19.00 -6.66 -29.98
CA GLU A 241 -19.50 -6.28 -28.65
C GLU A 241 -18.34 -6.07 -27.66
N GLY A 242 -17.37 -6.99 -27.63
CA GLY A 242 -16.18 -6.86 -26.78
C GLY A 242 -15.35 -5.63 -27.11
N ARG A 243 -15.12 -5.33 -28.39
CA ARG A 243 -14.38 -4.13 -28.81
C ARG A 243 -15.13 -2.84 -28.48
N GLU A 244 -16.46 -2.81 -28.67
CA GLU A 244 -17.29 -1.65 -28.32
C GLU A 244 -17.30 -1.40 -26.81
N ALA A 245 -17.46 -2.45 -26.01
CA ALA A 245 -17.41 -2.37 -24.55
C ALA A 245 -16.05 -1.81 -24.07
N LEU A 246 -14.94 -2.33 -24.59
CA LEU A 246 -13.60 -1.85 -24.25
C LEU A 246 -13.33 -0.43 -24.74
N ARG A 247 -13.77 -0.07 -25.96
CA ARG A 247 -13.61 1.30 -26.48
C ARG A 247 -14.37 2.31 -25.62
N SER A 248 -15.63 2.03 -25.31
CA SER A 248 -16.44 2.85 -24.39
C SER A 248 -15.76 3.02 -23.03
N LEU A 249 -15.17 1.94 -22.51
CA LEU A 249 -14.42 1.97 -21.26
C LEU A 249 -13.17 2.87 -21.33
N SER A 250 -12.43 2.83 -22.45
CA SER A 250 -11.22 3.64 -22.67
C SER A 250 -11.54 5.13 -22.85
N GLU A 251 -12.61 5.45 -23.58
CA GLU A 251 -13.08 6.82 -23.80
C GLU A 251 -13.62 7.46 -22.51
N ALA A 252 -14.22 6.65 -21.65
CA ALA A 252 -14.81 7.09 -20.39
C ALA A 252 -13.78 7.33 -19.27
N PHE A 253 -12.48 7.03 -19.42
CA PHE A 253 -11.63 6.83 -18.24
C PHE A 253 -10.18 7.34 -18.20
N ILE A 254 -9.70 7.29 -16.95
CA ILE A 254 -8.78 8.15 -16.21
C ILE A 254 -7.52 7.40 -15.72
N MET A 255 -7.52 6.07 -15.71
CA MET A 255 -6.35 5.25 -15.32
C MET A 255 -5.48 4.94 -16.54
N PRO A 256 -4.27 5.53 -16.66
CA PRO A 256 -3.45 5.40 -17.87
C PRO A 256 -3.02 3.96 -18.16
N GLY A 257 -2.79 3.14 -17.13
CA GLY A 257 -2.36 1.75 -17.29
C GLY A 257 -3.39 0.89 -18.01
N MET A 258 -4.62 0.93 -17.53
CA MET A 258 -5.72 0.17 -18.13
C MET A 258 -6.08 0.71 -19.53
N LYS A 259 -5.96 2.03 -19.75
CA LYS A 259 -6.13 2.60 -21.09
C LYS A 259 -5.12 2.03 -22.08
N LYS A 260 -3.83 1.99 -21.70
CA LYS A 260 -2.78 1.36 -22.51
C LYS A 260 -3.08 -0.11 -22.78
N GLU A 261 -3.55 -0.83 -21.77
CA GLU A 261 -3.93 -2.24 -21.92
C GLU A 261 -5.09 -2.43 -22.92
N ILE A 262 -6.13 -1.62 -22.81
CA ILE A 262 -7.26 -1.64 -23.76
C ILE A 262 -6.80 -1.30 -25.17
N GLU A 263 -5.99 -0.26 -25.33
CA GLU A 263 -5.44 0.15 -26.63
C GLU A 263 -4.61 -0.96 -27.26
N GLN A 264 -3.81 -1.69 -26.47
CA GLN A 264 -3.09 -2.87 -26.92
C GLN A 264 -4.05 -3.97 -27.37
N ILE A 265 -5.07 -4.31 -26.58
CA ILE A 265 -6.07 -5.32 -26.95
C ILE A 265 -6.78 -4.96 -28.26
N LEU A 266 -7.15 -3.69 -28.45
CA LEU A 266 -7.87 -3.22 -29.63
C LEU A 266 -6.98 -3.10 -30.87
N SER A 267 -5.65 -3.09 -30.71
CA SER A 267 -4.69 -3.01 -31.81
C SER A 267 -4.49 -4.33 -32.58
N TYR A 268 -4.93 -5.46 -32.00
CA TYR A 268 -4.96 -6.79 -32.62
C TYR A 268 -6.40 -7.18 -33.00
#